data_AF-A0A831UC37-F1
#
_entry.id   AF-A0A831UC37-F1
#
_cell.length_a   1.000
_cell.length_b   1.000
_cell.length_c   1.000
_cell.angle_alpha   90.00
_cell.angle_beta   90.00
_cell.angle_gamma   90.00
#
_symmetry.space_group_name_H-M   'P 1'
#
loop_
_entity.id
_entity.type
_entity.pdbx_description
1 polymer ?
#
loop_
_entity_poly.entity_id
_entity_poly.type
_entity_poly.pdbx_seq_one_letter_code
_entity_poly.pdbx_strand_id
1 'polypeptide(L)'
;RIAEEIEPYILELGTEGRLIRMQVHELIMPVEEARLVAKDYYRPKAGLDAKQVQEKITNLSPQDLLNLGSIGQALGYSPNLRSVDTYLTSRGYRLLTATHRLTPQVVESLVAKFGSLQQIMRAPKDDLVEVEGVGEVLAERVRTSLNLLRSQLALDLRKDAFRQDL
;
A
#
# COMPACT_ATOMS: atom_id res chain seq x y z
N ARG A 1 9.97 14.58 -6.04
CA ARG A 1 10.58 15.08 -7.29
C ARG A 1 9.84 16.32 -7.78
N ILE A 2 8.86 16.22 -8.68
CA ILE A 2 8.16 17.42 -9.20
C ILE A 2 7.53 18.26 -8.07
N ALA A 3 6.86 17.64 -7.10
CA ALA A 3 6.30 18.36 -5.96
C ALA A 3 7.38 19.09 -5.11
N GLU A 4 8.56 18.50 -4.96
CA GLU A 4 9.68 19.09 -4.22
C GLU A 4 10.32 20.26 -5.00
N GLU A 5 10.36 20.17 -6.33
CA GLU A 5 10.80 21.25 -7.21
C GLU A 5 9.83 22.44 -7.18
N ILE A 6 8.53 22.19 -7.05
CA ILE A 6 7.49 23.23 -7.03
C ILE A 6 7.38 23.91 -5.64
N GLU A 7 7.80 23.24 -4.57
CA GLU A 7 7.60 23.71 -3.19
C GLU A 7 8.23 25.09 -2.88
N PRO A 8 9.47 25.42 -3.32
CA PRO A 8 10.05 26.75 -3.15
C PRO A 8 9.19 27.86 -3.81
N TYR A 9 8.64 27.61 -4.99
CA TYR A 9 7.79 28.58 -5.69
C TYR A 9 6.47 28.81 -4.95
N ILE A 10 5.89 27.75 -4.36
CA ILE A 10 4.68 27.89 -3.53
C ILE A 10 5.00 28.70 -2.26
N LEU A 11 6.19 28.54 -1.69
CA LEU A 11 6.64 29.33 -0.53
C LEU A 11 6.81 30.81 -0.90
N GLU A 12 7.41 31.13 -2.05
CA GLU A 12 7.57 32.50 -2.54
C GLU A 12 6.23 33.21 -2.78
N LEU A 13 5.19 32.47 -3.20
CA LEU A 13 3.85 33.01 -3.43
C LEU A 13 3.07 33.33 -2.14
N GLY A 14 3.53 32.85 -0.97
CA GLY A 14 2.87 33.11 0.31
C GLY A 14 1.39 32.70 0.30
N THR A 15 0.50 33.66 0.56
CA THR A 15 -0.96 33.44 0.60
C THR A 15 -1.56 33.13 -0.76
N GLU A 16 -1.02 33.73 -1.83
CA GLU A 16 -1.49 33.51 -3.21
C GLU A 16 -1.19 32.08 -3.70
N GLY A 17 -0.22 31.41 -3.09
CA GLY A 17 0.13 30.02 -3.37
C GLY A 17 -0.86 28.98 -2.83
N ARG A 18 -1.91 29.39 -2.09
CA ARG A 18 -2.82 28.45 -1.41
C ARG A 18 -3.48 27.45 -2.37
N LEU A 19 -3.97 27.91 -3.53
CA LEU A 19 -4.65 27.04 -4.50
C LEU A 19 -3.67 26.02 -5.10
N ILE A 20 -2.47 26.46 -5.48
CA ILE A 20 -1.43 25.61 -6.06
C ILE A 20 -0.99 24.56 -5.02
N ARG A 21 -0.83 24.95 -3.75
CA ARG A 21 -0.54 24.02 -2.65
C ARG A 21 -1.60 22.93 -2.52
N MET A 22 -2.88 23.28 -2.61
CA MET A 22 -3.97 22.30 -2.57
C MET A 22 -3.90 21.33 -3.76
N GLN A 23 -3.66 21.85 -4.97
CA GLN A 23 -3.54 21.01 -6.18
C GLN A 23 -2.35 20.06 -6.09
N VAL A 24 -1.19 20.53 -5.66
CA VAL A 24 -0.02 19.66 -5.46
C VAL A 24 -0.30 18.60 -4.41
N HIS A 25 -0.94 18.97 -3.28
CA HIS A 25 -1.32 18.02 -2.24
C HIS A 25 -2.23 16.91 -2.79
N GLU A 26 -3.25 17.25 -3.58
CA GLU A 26 -4.17 16.27 -4.18
C GLU A 26 -3.41 15.30 -5.10
N LEU A 27 -2.48 15.81 -5.91
CA LEU A 27 -1.67 15.01 -6.84
C LEU A 27 -0.70 14.06 -6.13
N ILE A 28 -0.21 14.40 -4.94
CA ILE A 28 0.72 13.54 -4.19
C ILE A 28 0.04 12.53 -3.28
N MET A 29 -1.28 12.64 -3.02
CA MET A 29 -1.98 11.67 -2.15
C MET A 29 -1.74 10.19 -2.54
N PRO A 30 -1.73 9.82 -3.84
CA PRO A 30 -1.49 8.43 -4.23
C PRO A 30 -0.07 7.92 -3.91
N VAL A 31 0.88 8.81 -3.63
CA VAL A 31 2.28 8.42 -3.34
C VAL A 31 2.37 7.61 -2.05
N GLU A 32 1.64 7.98 -1.00
CA GLU A 32 1.64 7.21 0.25
C GLU A 32 1.03 5.83 0.04
N GLU A 33 -0.03 5.72 -0.77
CA GLU A 33 -0.59 4.41 -1.14
C GLU A 33 0.43 3.57 -1.92
N ALA A 34 1.15 4.18 -2.86
CA ALA A 34 2.21 3.49 -3.61
C ALA A 34 3.31 2.95 -2.69
N ARG A 35 3.66 3.67 -1.62
CA ARG A 35 4.61 3.17 -0.59
C ARG A 35 4.06 1.93 0.11
N LEU A 36 2.78 1.92 0.47
CA LEU A 36 2.13 0.76 1.10
C LEU A 36 2.07 -0.44 0.14
N VAL A 37 1.82 -0.21 -1.14
CA VAL A 37 1.89 -1.25 -2.19
C VAL A 37 3.31 -1.83 -2.26
N ALA A 38 4.36 -0.99 -2.23
CA ALA A 38 5.73 -1.49 -2.21
C ALA A 38 6.00 -2.36 -0.96
N LYS A 39 5.52 -1.96 0.23
CA LYS A 39 5.62 -2.78 1.46
C LYS A 39 4.87 -4.11 1.34
N ASP A 40 3.73 -4.12 0.67
CA ASP A 40 2.94 -5.32 0.45
C ASP A 40 3.67 -6.37 -0.40
N TYR A 41 4.44 -5.93 -1.39
CA TYR A 41 4.94 -6.82 -2.43
C TYR A 41 6.46 -6.94 -2.53
N TYR A 42 7.26 -6.17 -1.81
CA TYR A 42 8.72 -6.37 -1.91
C TYR A 42 9.13 -7.76 -1.43
N ARG A 43 10.23 -8.28 -1.95
CA ARG A 43 10.84 -9.54 -1.52
C ARG A 43 12.00 -9.25 -0.55
N PRO A 44 11.85 -9.54 0.75
CA PRO A 44 12.93 -9.38 1.71
C PRO A 44 14.15 -10.20 1.28
N LYS A 45 15.31 -9.55 1.28
CA LYS A 45 16.63 -10.14 1.06
C LYS A 45 17.61 -9.50 2.03
N ALA A 46 18.76 -10.11 2.25
CA ALA A 46 19.83 -9.49 3.03
C ALA A 46 20.15 -8.10 2.45
N GLY A 47 19.99 -7.04 3.26
CA GLY A 47 20.20 -5.65 2.85
C GLY A 47 19.08 -5.03 2.01
N LEU A 48 17.88 -5.63 1.98
CA LEU A 48 16.70 -5.05 1.32
C LEU A 48 15.46 -5.10 2.23
N ASP A 49 15.18 -3.96 2.85
CA ASP A 49 13.98 -3.63 3.61
C ASP A 49 13.08 -2.64 2.84
N ALA A 50 11.92 -2.32 3.43
CA ALA A 50 10.96 -1.39 2.86
C ALA A 50 11.54 0.02 2.59
N LYS A 51 12.45 0.50 3.44
CA LYS A 51 13.08 1.81 3.29
C LYS A 51 14.03 1.82 2.09
N GLN A 52 14.87 0.79 1.95
CA GLN A 52 15.76 0.68 0.79
C GLN A 52 14.97 0.48 -0.52
N VAL A 53 13.86 -0.25 -0.49
CA VAL A 53 12.95 -0.35 -1.63
C VAL A 53 12.40 1.02 -2.03
N GLN A 54 11.93 1.80 -1.04
CA GLN A 54 11.41 3.13 -1.28
C GLN A 54 12.48 4.07 -1.87
N GLU A 55 13.70 4.02 -1.33
CA GLU A 55 14.84 4.80 -1.85
C GLU A 55 15.17 4.41 -3.29
N LYS A 56 15.22 3.11 -3.61
CA LYS A 56 15.44 2.62 -4.98
C LYS A 56 14.39 3.14 -5.94
N ILE A 57 13.10 3.00 -5.62
CA ILE A 57 12.00 3.51 -6.47
C ILE A 57 12.10 5.03 -6.62
N THR A 58 12.38 5.74 -5.54
CA THR A 58 12.53 7.21 -5.54
C THR A 58 13.73 7.68 -6.36
N ASN A 59 14.72 6.81 -6.63
CA ASN A 59 15.91 7.10 -7.43
C ASN A 59 15.81 6.66 -8.90
N LEU A 60 14.80 5.87 -9.30
CA LEU A 60 14.59 5.47 -10.70
C LEU A 60 14.33 6.67 -11.62
N SER A 61 14.82 6.68 -12.85
CA SER A 61 14.48 7.74 -13.80
C SER A 61 12.96 7.72 -14.14
N PRO A 62 12.37 8.81 -14.66
CA PRO A 62 10.99 8.79 -15.13
C PRO A 62 10.71 7.70 -16.17
N GLN A 63 11.69 7.39 -17.03
CA GLN A 63 11.59 6.31 -18.02
C GLN A 63 11.60 4.93 -17.34
N ASP A 64 12.45 4.74 -16.32
CA ASP A 64 12.51 3.48 -15.57
C ASP A 64 11.26 3.25 -14.71
N LEU A 65 10.62 4.31 -14.21
CA LEU A 65 9.35 4.19 -13.49
C LEU A 65 8.22 3.65 -14.38
N LEU A 66 8.32 3.82 -15.71
CA LEU A 66 7.39 3.23 -16.67
C LEU A 66 7.77 1.79 -17.06
N ASN A 67 8.93 1.31 -16.61
CA ASN A 67 9.43 -0.02 -16.91
C ASN A 67 9.16 -0.99 -15.74
N LEU A 68 8.27 -1.96 -15.97
CA LEU A 68 7.93 -2.98 -14.97
C LEU A 68 9.13 -3.81 -14.50
N GLY A 69 10.12 -4.04 -15.37
CA GLY A 69 11.35 -4.76 -15.02
C GLY A 69 12.20 -3.99 -14.01
N SER A 70 12.31 -2.65 -14.19
CA SER A 70 13.01 -1.76 -13.26
C SER A 70 12.31 -1.69 -11.90
N ILE A 71 10.98 -1.62 -11.88
CA ILE A 71 10.19 -1.70 -10.63
C ILE A 71 10.36 -3.07 -9.97
N GLY A 72 10.27 -4.16 -10.73
CA GLY A 72 10.46 -5.52 -10.23
C GLY A 72 11.82 -5.69 -9.55
N GLN A 73 12.90 -5.20 -10.18
CA GLN A 73 14.24 -5.19 -9.59
C GLN A 73 14.31 -4.37 -8.30
N ALA A 74 13.71 -3.18 -8.26
CA ALA A 74 13.68 -2.34 -7.07
C ALA A 74 12.98 -3.04 -5.89
N LEU A 75 11.90 -3.78 -6.18
CA LEU A 75 11.15 -4.61 -5.21
C LEU A 75 11.89 -5.90 -4.81
N GLY A 76 13.04 -6.21 -5.41
CA GLY A 76 13.84 -7.39 -5.08
C GLY A 76 13.55 -8.63 -5.96
N TYR A 77 12.85 -8.47 -7.07
CA TYR A 77 12.59 -9.53 -8.06
C TYR A 77 13.63 -9.52 -9.19
N SER A 78 13.61 -10.58 -10.00
CA SER A 78 14.38 -10.61 -11.25
C SER A 78 13.73 -9.68 -12.28
N PRO A 79 14.50 -9.05 -13.20
CA PRO A 79 13.94 -8.31 -14.32
C PRO A 79 13.05 -9.17 -15.24
N ASN A 80 13.18 -10.50 -15.19
CA ASN A 80 12.32 -11.40 -15.93
C ASN A 80 10.97 -11.62 -15.22
N LEU A 81 10.00 -10.77 -15.57
CA LEU A 81 8.65 -10.71 -15.01
C LEU A 81 7.82 -11.98 -15.23
N ARG A 82 8.16 -12.83 -16.21
CA ARG A 82 7.42 -14.09 -16.48
C ARG A 82 7.42 -15.05 -15.28
N SER A 83 8.33 -14.85 -14.33
CA SER A 83 8.45 -15.63 -13.10
C SER A 83 7.78 -14.98 -11.87
N VAL A 84 7.28 -13.75 -12.00
CA VAL A 84 6.82 -12.91 -10.88
C VAL A 84 5.33 -13.09 -10.61
N ASP A 85 4.51 -13.23 -11.65
CA ASP A 85 3.04 -13.26 -11.52
C ASP A 85 2.51 -14.46 -10.71
N THR A 86 3.27 -15.55 -10.60
CA THR A 86 2.80 -16.79 -9.97
C THR A 86 2.92 -16.79 -8.43
N TYR A 87 3.54 -15.77 -7.80
CA TYR A 87 3.88 -15.82 -6.36
C TYR A 87 3.65 -14.53 -5.55
N LEU A 88 2.93 -13.55 -6.07
CA LEU A 88 2.69 -12.30 -5.34
C LEU A 88 1.44 -12.38 -4.46
N THR A 89 1.65 -12.47 -3.14
CA THR A 89 0.59 -12.31 -2.14
C THR A 89 0.85 -11.04 -1.34
N SER A 90 -0.16 -10.16 -1.25
CA SER A 90 -0.09 -8.94 -0.42
C SER A 90 0.07 -9.30 1.06
N ARG A 91 0.98 -8.60 1.75
CA ARG A 91 1.12 -8.66 3.20
C ARG A 91 -0.05 -8.04 3.96
N GLY A 92 -0.70 -7.04 3.38
CA GLY A 92 -1.90 -6.40 3.89
C GLY A 92 -1.72 -4.97 4.40
N TYR A 93 -0.52 -4.39 4.34
CA TYR A 93 -0.22 -3.03 4.78
C TYR A 93 -1.21 -2.02 4.20
N ARG A 94 -1.48 -2.07 2.90
CA ARG A 94 -2.38 -1.11 2.26
C ARG A 94 -3.81 -1.16 2.83
N LEU A 95 -4.40 -2.34 2.94
CA LEU A 95 -5.79 -2.48 3.41
C LEU A 95 -5.93 -2.29 4.92
N LEU A 96 -4.93 -2.71 5.69
CA LEU A 96 -4.91 -2.49 7.14
C LEU A 96 -4.79 -0.99 7.44
N THR A 97 -3.91 -0.25 6.77
CA THR A 97 -3.81 1.20 6.95
C THR A 97 -5.06 1.95 6.49
N ALA A 98 -5.75 1.47 5.44
CA ALA A 98 -7.04 2.02 5.03
C ALA A 98 -8.17 1.78 6.06
N THR A 99 -8.01 0.78 6.94
CA THR A 99 -8.96 0.53 8.03
C THR A 99 -8.82 1.63 9.08
N HIS A 100 -9.86 2.45 9.22
CA HIS A 100 -9.87 3.55 10.18
C HIS A 100 -9.47 3.07 11.58
N ARG A 101 -8.52 3.80 12.20
CA ARG A 101 -8.07 3.67 13.60
C ARG A 101 -7.11 2.51 13.91
N LEU A 102 -6.42 1.93 12.91
CA LEU A 102 -5.23 1.13 13.18
C LEU A 102 -3.99 2.03 13.25
N THR A 103 -3.20 1.91 14.31
CA THR A 103 -1.91 2.59 14.40
C THR A 103 -0.88 1.86 13.53
N PRO A 104 0.17 2.55 13.04
CA PRO A 104 1.23 1.90 12.26
C PRO A 104 1.85 0.70 12.98
N GLN A 105 2.04 0.80 14.31
CA GLN A 105 2.58 -0.29 15.12
C GLN A 105 1.68 -1.54 15.11
N VAL A 106 0.36 -1.38 15.24
CA VAL A 106 -0.58 -2.51 15.18
C VAL A 106 -0.56 -3.16 13.80
N VAL A 107 -0.46 -2.37 12.73
CA VAL A 107 -0.35 -2.90 11.37
C VAL A 107 0.92 -3.73 11.21
N GLU A 108 2.08 -3.24 11.70
CA GLU A 108 3.32 -4.00 11.69
C GLU A 108 3.20 -5.32 12.47
N SER A 109 2.62 -5.30 13.67
CA SER A 109 2.43 -6.51 14.49
C SER A 109 1.51 -7.54 13.82
N LEU A 110 0.43 -7.10 13.18
CA LEU A 110 -0.48 -7.98 12.43
C LEU A 110 0.25 -8.62 11.24
N VAL A 111 0.97 -7.82 10.44
CA VAL A 111 1.72 -8.34 9.30
C VAL A 111 2.84 -9.28 9.75
N ALA A 112 3.53 -8.95 10.84
CA ALA A 112 4.60 -9.78 11.40
C ALA A 112 4.08 -11.14 11.89
N LYS A 113 2.91 -11.19 12.56
CA LYS A 113 2.33 -12.44 13.06
C LYS A 113 1.79 -13.32 11.94
N PHE A 114 1.06 -12.75 10.99
CA PHE A 114 0.28 -13.53 10.02
C PHE A 114 0.94 -13.65 8.64
N GLY A 115 1.88 -12.78 8.28
CA GLY A 115 2.66 -12.85 7.03
C GLY A 115 1.92 -12.47 5.74
N SER A 116 0.61 -12.66 5.66
CA SER A 116 -0.19 -12.26 4.49
C SER A 116 -1.59 -11.77 4.86
N LEU A 117 -2.14 -10.90 4.00
CA LEU A 117 -3.50 -10.39 4.15
C LEU A 117 -4.53 -11.54 4.22
N GLN A 118 -4.35 -12.58 3.41
CA GLN A 118 -5.25 -13.73 3.40
C GLN A 118 -5.26 -14.47 4.74
N GLN A 119 -4.10 -14.62 5.37
CA GLN A 119 -3.98 -15.24 6.69
C GLN A 119 -4.64 -14.37 7.76
N ILE A 120 -4.44 -13.05 7.72
CA ILE A 120 -5.10 -12.11 8.64
C ILE A 120 -6.63 -12.20 8.52
N MET A 121 -7.16 -12.23 7.30
CA MET A 121 -8.62 -12.31 7.06
C MET A 121 -9.23 -13.65 7.51
N ARG A 122 -8.45 -14.73 7.49
CA ARG A 122 -8.90 -16.07 7.88
C ARG A 122 -8.66 -16.39 9.36
N ALA A 123 -7.81 -15.62 10.04
CA ALA A 123 -7.47 -15.82 11.43
C ALA A 123 -8.73 -15.79 12.32
N PRO A 124 -8.87 -16.73 13.28
CA PRO A 124 -9.90 -16.64 14.30
C PRO A 124 -9.68 -15.38 15.14
N LYS A 125 -10.75 -14.90 15.78
CA LYS A 125 -10.71 -13.65 16.55
C LYS A 125 -9.67 -13.73 17.66
N ASP A 126 -9.58 -14.88 18.33
CA ASP A 126 -8.68 -15.09 19.47
C ASP A 126 -7.21 -14.91 19.06
N ASP A 127 -6.82 -15.45 17.90
CA ASP A 127 -5.46 -15.25 17.35
C ASP A 127 -5.15 -13.77 17.05
N LEU A 128 -6.15 -12.97 16.66
CA LEU A 128 -5.98 -11.54 16.45
C LEU A 128 -5.79 -10.81 17.79
N VAL A 129 -6.50 -11.21 18.84
CA VAL A 129 -6.40 -10.60 20.19
C VAL A 129 -5.05 -10.86 20.85
N GLU A 130 -4.39 -11.95 20.48
CA GLU A 130 -3.02 -12.23 20.93
C GLU A 130 -1.95 -11.32 20.29
N VAL A 131 -2.30 -10.51 19.29
CA VAL A 131 -1.35 -9.56 18.68
C VAL A 131 -1.16 -8.37 19.62
N GLU A 132 0.09 -7.98 19.87
CA GLU A 132 0.41 -6.81 20.68
C GLU A 132 -0.32 -5.56 20.19
N GLY A 133 -1.06 -4.91 21.09
CA GLY A 133 -1.85 -3.72 20.80
C GLY A 133 -3.23 -4.00 20.16
N VAL A 134 -3.61 -5.26 19.96
CA VAL A 134 -4.92 -5.66 19.43
C VAL A 134 -5.78 -6.26 20.55
N GLY A 135 -6.67 -5.47 21.14
CA GLY A 135 -7.71 -5.99 22.04
C GLY A 135 -8.92 -6.56 21.29
N GLU A 136 -9.88 -7.14 22.02
CA GLU A 136 -11.12 -7.72 21.46
C GLU A 136 -11.88 -6.79 20.51
N VAL A 137 -12.03 -5.53 20.90
CA VAL A 137 -12.76 -4.51 20.12
C VAL A 137 -12.04 -4.22 18.80
N LEU A 138 -10.70 -4.18 18.82
CA LEU A 138 -9.90 -3.96 17.60
C LEU A 138 -9.93 -5.21 16.71
N ALA A 139 -9.78 -6.40 17.27
CA ALA A 139 -9.88 -7.65 16.51
C ALA A 139 -11.22 -7.78 15.77
N GLU A 140 -12.33 -7.49 16.45
CA GLU A 140 -13.67 -7.51 15.83
C GLU A 140 -13.79 -6.49 14.69
N ARG A 141 -13.26 -5.28 14.92
CA ARG A 141 -13.27 -4.21 13.92
C ARG A 141 -12.45 -4.59 12.69
N VAL A 142 -11.23 -5.09 12.87
CA VAL A 142 -10.36 -5.54 11.76
C VAL A 142 -11.10 -6.56 10.90
N ARG A 143 -11.69 -7.58 11.51
CA ARG A 143 -12.48 -8.60 10.79
C ARG A 143 -13.66 -7.98 10.04
N THR A 144 -14.43 -7.12 10.70
CA THR A 144 -15.61 -6.49 10.10
C THR A 144 -15.23 -5.60 8.92
N SER A 145 -14.23 -4.74 9.09
CA SER A 145 -13.76 -3.82 8.05
C SER A 145 -13.19 -4.55 6.83
N LEU A 146 -12.35 -5.57 7.03
CA LEU A 146 -11.79 -6.35 5.92
C LEU A 146 -12.88 -7.17 5.19
N ASN A 147 -13.87 -7.68 5.91
CA ASN A 147 -15.01 -8.38 5.30
C ASN A 147 -15.91 -7.42 4.50
N LEU A 148 -16.14 -6.21 5.00
CA LEU A 148 -16.90 -5.17 4.30
C LEU A 148 -16.19 -4.74 3.01
N LEU A 149 -14.87 -4.52 3.06
CA LEU A 149 -14.09 -4.22 1.86
C LEU A 149 -14.19 -5.35 0.82
N ARG A 150 -14.09 -6.61 1.26
CA ARG A 150 -14.25 -7.77 0.38
C ARG A 150 -15.64 -7.81 -0.27
N SER A 151 -16.71 -7.53 0.49
CA SER A 151 -18.07 -7.55 -0.07
C SER A 151 -18.29 -6.40 -1.05
N GLN A 152 -17.77 -5.21 -0.76
CA GLN A 152 -17.84 -4.05 -1.67
C GLN A 152 -17.13 -4.35 -3.00
N LEU A 153 -15.90 -4.86 -2.95
CA LEU A 153 -15.14 -5.23 -4.16
C LEU A 153 -15.86 -6.31 -4.99
N ALA A 154 -16.44 -7.32 -4.33
CA ALA A 154 -17.20 -8.35 -5.02
C ALA A 154 -18.45 -7.79 -5.72
N LEU A 155 -19.10 -6.78 -5.13
CA LEU A 155 -20.26 -6.11 -5.74
C LEU A 155 -19.86 -5.24 -6.93
N ASP A 156 -18.74 -4.53 -6.85
CA ASP A 156 -18.28 -3.66 -7.95
C ASP A 156 -17.80 -4.48 -9.16
N LEU A 157 -17.05 -5.57 -8.92
CA LEU A 157 -16.67 -6.52 -9.98
C LEU A 157 -17.89 -7.12 -10.70
N ARG A 158 -18.99 -7.35 -9.96
CA ARG A 158 -20.24 -7.82 -10.55
C ARG A 158 -20.89 -6.75 -11.42
N LYS A 159 -20.91 -5.48 -10.98
CA LYS A 159 -21.46 -4.36 -11.77
C LYS A 159 -20.68 -4.14 -13.06
N ASP A 160 -19.35 -4.26 -13.01
CA ASP A 160 -18.49 -4.07 -14.19
C ASP A 160 -18.69 -5.19 -15.21
N ALA A 161 -18.87 -6.45 -14.78
CA ALA A 161 -19.24 -7.55 -15.66
C ALA A 161 -20.59 -7.30 -16.37
N PHE A 162 -21.62 -6.84 -15.65
CA PHE A 162 -22.92 -6.50 -16.26
C PHE A 162 -22.86 -5.31 -17.23
N ARG A 163 -21.87 -4.41 -17.12
CA ARG A 163 -21.70 -3.28 -18.04
C ARG A 163 -20.95 -3.65 -19.33
N GLN A 164 -20.19 -4.74 -19.33
CA GLN A 164 -19.49 -5.24 -20.52
C GLN A 164 -20.38 -6.11 -21.41
N ASP A 165 -21.51 -6.59 -20.87
CA ASP A 165 -22.51 -7.41 -21.58
C ASP A 165 -23.65 -6.58 -22.25
N LEU A 166 -23.50 -5.25 -22.32
CA LEU A 166 -24.41 -4.29 -22.97
C LEU A 166 -23.68 -3.51 -24.07
#